data_AF-A0A352CN49-F1
#
_entry.id   AF-A0A352CN49-F1
#
_cell.length_a   1.000
_cell.length_b   1.000
_cell.length_c   1.000
_cell.angle_alpha   90.00
_cell.angle_beta   90.00
_cell.angle_gamma   90.00
#
_symmetry.space_group_name_H-M   'P 1'
#
loop_
_entity.id
_entity.type
_entity.pdbx_description
1 polymer ?
#
loop_
_entity_poly.entity_id
_entity_poly.type
_entity_poly.pdbx_seq_one_letter_code
_entity_poly.pdbx_strand_id
1 'polypeptide(L)'
;MISIALSAKFERKLTEALPAGVFVFMLLSYVLAITGHISHITGLLIAYECIGLAAALVLLKKKEGDLKGAFADPGLAIFFIMSVIIWFVSLHMKVTNFDDFHSWAIQPKDMFMVDGLPTGDMASSYYRDYFPLVQIMDYLMLKILGRYSESAMFAVLWWLMLLTVLPFLHRDKEASGMTYLCRVVTGLMMPFLFSFQFLHCLGPDILVTTLFGCVLAYIFETDGRGEDTFGYLRIAAGVILLAMLKTTSLIFAAVCIAVFVVKRTDIKNRTTILESLLLPVITGAFWLSWKSFCNAKGNTTYLSDNLRNSLRSEGIRFPYYAGSTVRSFIAKLFTYGLNDGRAGLTSFCILIFFVICFLLYRYVKGRDIRNTLSFITLLLGMAGYLLVMIYIYLFVFEEWEALSLSSYDRYISTYFGAMLYFAFILLYEAERALPSWLLPVITLVMLATVNYPYVARTLLPSGYESSYGEVIREKEEIEKEYLERSVEPAHYGEKIVIIDDGEGQLRDKVLPYAAVPGVVKLIRPDENGKMPSEEELRDMIEERTPDRVVDMR
;
A
#
# COMPACT_ATOMS: atom_id res chain seq x y z
N MET A 1 -9.53 -4.28 20.55
CA MET A 1 -9.61 -5.17 21.74
C MET A 1 -8.80 -6.44 21.57
N ILE A 2 -8.84 -7.10 20.39
CA ILE A 2 -8.01 -8.30 20.18
C ILE A 2 -6.51 -8.03 20.36
N SER A 3 -6.00 -6.88 19.92
CA SER A 3 -4.60 -6.51 20.16
C SER A 3 -4.26 -6.42 21.65
N ILE A 4 -5.21 -6.03 22.51
CA ILE A 4 -5.03 -6.01 23.97
C ILE A 4 -4.95 -7.44 24.50
N ALA A 5 -5.82 -8.34 24.03
CA ALA A 5 -5.77 -9.76 24.41
C ALA A 5 -4.46 -10.43 23.95
N LEU A 6 -3.98 -10.13 22.74
CA LEU A 6 -2.69 -10.60 22.23
C LEU A 6 -1.54 -10.07 23.09
N SER A 7 -1.52 -8.76 23.36
CA SER A 7 -0.53 -8.11 24.22
C SER A 7 -0.49 -8.73 25.62
N ALA A 8 -1.66 -8.97 26.23
CA ALA A 8 -1.77 -9.60 27.55
C ALA A 8 -1.27 -11.05 27.55
N LYS A 9 -1.71 -11.85 26.57
CA LYS A 9 -1.38 -13.28 26.46
C LYS A 9 0.10 -13.53 26.25
N PHE A 10 0.74 -12.70 25.43
CA PHE A 10 2.15 -12.87 25.04
C PHE A 10 3.08 -11.92 25.80
N GLU A 11 2.58 -11.21 26.81
CA GLU A 11 3.33 -10.24 27.63
C GLU A 11 4.10 -9.19 26.81
N ARG A 12 3.48 -8.76 25.70
CA ARG A 12 4.03 -7.76 24.78
C ARG A 12 3.42 -6.40 25.01
N LYS A 13 4.07 -5.32 24.57
CA LYS A 13 3.42 -4.00 24.56
C LYS A 13 2.29 -3.95 23.55
N LEU A 14 1.30 -3.10 23.79
CA LEU A 14 0.19 -2.92 22.85
C LEU A 14 0.67 -2.38 21.49
N THR A 15 1.70 -1.54 21.49
CA THR A 15 2.38 -1.05 20.28
C THR A 15 2.94 -2.17 19.40
N GLU A 16 3.38 -3.29 19.99
CA GLU A 16 3.85 -4.48 19.27
C GLU A 16 2.67 -5.33 18.75
N ALA A 17 1.59 -5.42 19.53
CA ALA A 17 0.43 -6.27 19.22
C ALA A 17 -0.62 -5.61 18.32
N LEU A 18 -0.64 -4.29 18.24
CA LEU A 18 -1.63 -3.54 17.47
C LEU A 18 -1.59 -3.88 15.97
N PRO A 19 -0.42 -3.90 15.28
CA PRO A 19 -0.34 -4.29 13.88
C PRO A 19 -0.91 -5.69 13.62
N ALA A 20 -0.51 -6.70 14.40
CA ALA A 20 -1.01 -8.07 14.21
C ALA A 20 -2.54 -8.15 14.34
N GLY A 21 -3.12 -7.49 15.35
CA GLY A 21 -4.56 -7.48 15.53
C GLY A 21 -5.31 -6.82 14.36
N VAL A 22 -4.77 -5.74 13.79
CA VAL A 22 -5.37 -5.08 12.62
C VAL A 22 -5.17 -5.91 11.35
N PHE A 23 -3.97 -6.46 11.12
CA PHE A 23 -3.69 -7.27 9.93
C PHE A 23 -4.56 -8.53 9.89
N VAL A 24 -4.76 -9.21 11.02
CA VAL A 24 -5.69 -10.34 11.11
C VAL A 24 -7.12 -9.91 10.78
N PHE A 25 -7.57 -8.76 11.30
CA PHE A 25 -8.90 -8.24 10.96
C PHE A 25 -9.05 -7.93 9.47
N MET A 26 -8.02 -7.35 8.83
CA MET A 26 -8.02 -7.11 7.39
C MET A 26 -8.16 -8.41 6.59
N LEU A 27 -7.44 -9.46 6.98
CA LEU A 27 -7.52 -10.78 6.33
C LEU A 27 -8.90 -11.44 6.53
N LEU A 28 -9.50 -11.30 7.71
CA LEU A 28 -10.88 -11.78 7.95
C LEU A 28 -11.91 -10.99 7.13
N SER A 29 -11.73 -9.67 7.02
CA SER A 29 -12.59 -8.80 6.21
C SER A 29 -12.48 -9.14 4.73
N TYR A 30 -11.29 -9.52 4.26
CA TYR A 30 -11.10 -10.07 2.93
C TYR A 30 -11.87 -11.36 2.70
N VAL A 31 -11.80 -12.32 3.63
CA VAL A 31 -12.57 -13.57 3.52
C VAL A 31 -14.06 -13.28 3.47
N LEU A 32 -14.54 -12.34 4.28
CA LEU A 32 -15.92 -11.85 4.24
C LEU A 32 -16.28 -11.23 2.88
N ALA A 33 -15.33 -10.53 2.25
CA ALA A 33 -15.53 -9.91 0.94
C ALA A 33 -15.69 -10.93 -0.18
N ILE A 34 -14.75 -11.88 -0.31
CA ILE A 34 -14.77 -12.87 -1.40
C ILE A 34 -15.91 -13.89 -1.26
N THR A 35 -16.47 -14.03 -0.05
CA THR A 35 -17.66 -14.86 0.21
C THR A 35 -18.97 -14.13 -0.04
N GLY A 36 -18.93 -12.85 -0.45
CA GLY A 36 -20.12 -12.07 -0.78
C GLY A 36 -20.86 -11.50 0.43
N HIS A 37 -20.22 -11.42 1.59
CA HIS A 37 -20.84 -11.00 2.85
C HIS A 37 -20.29 -9.69 3.40
N ILE A 38 -19.61 -8.89 2.57
CA ILE A 38 -18.90 -7.67 3.00
C ILE A 38 -19.80 -6.63 3.68
N SER A 39 -21.10 -6.61 3.37
CA SER A 39 -22.11 -5.78 4.05
C SER A 39 -22.15 -5.97 5.57
N HIS A 40 -21.69 -7.12 6.07
CA HIS A 40 -21.59 -7.44 7.49
C HIS A 40 -20.25 -7.03 8.13
N ILE A 41 -19.39 -6.27 7.45
CA ILE A 41 -18.05 -5.92 7.96
C ILE A 41 -18.07 -5.20 9.32
N THR A 42 -19.08 -4.37 9.57
CA THR A 42 -19.27 -3.71 10.87
C THR A 42 -19.67 -4.71 11.96
N GLY A 43 -20.51 -5.69 11.62
CA GLY A 43 -20.84 -6.82 12.49
C GLY A 43 -19.62 -7.69 12.80
N LEU A 44 -18.78 -7.97 11.78
CA LEU A 44 -17.49 -8.65 11.97
C LEU A 44 -16.58 -7.86 12.91
N LEU A 45 -16.46 -6.54 12.75
CA LEU A 45 -15.67 -5.69 13.64
C LEU A 45 -16.17 -5.77 15.09
N ILE A 46 -17.47 -5.63 15.32
CA ILE A 46 -18.06 -5.72 16.66
C ILE A 46 -17.78 -7.11 17.27
N ALA A 47 -18.01 -8.19 16.52
CA ALA A 47 -17.75 -9.54 16.99
C ALA A 47 -16.27 -9.76 17.32
N TYR A 48 -15.37 -9.30 16.44
CA TYR A 48 -13.92 -9.34 16.62
C TYR A 48 -13.51 -8.62 17.90
N GLU A 49 -14.02 -7.42 18.13
CA GLU A 49 -13.74 -6.63 19.32
C GLU A 49 -14.32 -7.24 20.61
N CYS A 50 -15.54 -7.78 20.57
CA CYS A 50 -16.15 -8.50 21.69
C CYS A 50 -15.38 -9.76 22.07
N ILE A 51 -14.91 -10.54 21.10
CA ILE A 51 -14.06 -11.72 21.34
C ILE A 51 -12.76 -11.30 22.02
N GLY A 52 -12.13 -10.21 21.55
CA GLY A 52 -10.93 -9.66 22.17
C GLY A 52 -11.15 -9.23 23.62
N LEU A 53 -12.26 -8.54 23.89
CA LEU A 53 -12.62 -8.13 25.25
C LEU A 53 -12.86 -9.33 26.15
N ALA A 54 -13.63 -10.32 25.69
CA ALA A 54 -13.88 -11.55 26.45
C ALA A 54 -12.57 -12.30 26.75
N ALA A 55 -11.67 -12.43 25.78
CA ALA A 55 -10.36 -13.05 25.96
C ALA A 55 -9.51 -12.30 27.00
N ALA A 56 -9.45 -10.96 26.92
CA ALA A 56 -8.72 -10.13 27.89
C ALA A 56 -9.31 -10.26 29.32
N LEU A 57 -10.64 -10.31 29.46
CA LEU A 57 -11.31 -10.52 30.75
C LEU A 57 -11.04 -11.91 31.33
N VAL A 58 -10.98 -12.95 30.49
CA VAL A 58 -10.62 -14.32 30.93
C VAL A 58 -9.18 -14.37 31.44
N LEU A 59 -8.24 -13.76 30.72
CA LEU A 59 -6.83 -13.66 31.12
C LEU A 59 -6.70 -12.94 32.48
N LEU A 60 -7.37 -11.79 32.63
CA LEU A 60 -7.46 -11.07 33.90
C LEU A 60 -8.02 -11.92 35.04
N LYS A 61 -9.13 -12.62 34.81
CA LYS A 61 -9.77 -13.46 35.84
C LYS A 61 -8.87 -14.61 36.28
N LYS A 62 -8.11 -15.18 35.35
CA LYS A 62 -7.13 -16.24 35.65
C LYS A 62 -5.84 -15.71 36.28
N LYS A 63 -5.67 -14.38 36.36
CA LYS A 63 -4.40 -13.73 36.71
C LYS A 63 -3.26 -14.17 35.79
N GLU A 64 -3.59 -14.48 34.54
CA GLU A 64 -2.66 -14.83 33.47
C GLU A 64 -2.48 -13.59 32.57
N GLY A 65 -1.24 -13.13 32.38
CA GLY A 65 -0.91 -11.98 31.53
C GLY A 65 -0.78 -10.62 32.24
N ASP A 66 -0.20 -9.64 31.55
CA ASP A 66 0.13 -8.31 32.10
C ASP A 66 -0.54 -7.15 31.32
N LEU A 67 -1.72 -6.72 31.78
CA LEU A 67 -2.39 -5.55 31.20
C LEU A 67 -1.72 -4.22 31.57
N LYS A 68 -1.06 -4.09 32.71
CA LYS A 68 -0.39 -2.82 33.04
C LYS A 68 0.81 -2.62 32.13
N GLY A 69 1.58 -3.69 31.91
CA GLY A 69 2.66 -3.74 30.94
C GLY A 69 2.20 -3.40 29.54
N ALA A 70 1.05 -3.91 29.10
CA ALA A 70 0.48 -3.65 27.77
C ALA A 70 0.38 -2.17 27.43
N PHE A 71 -0.11 -1.33 28.35
CA PHE A 71 -0.33 0.10 28.15
C PHE A 71 0.84 1.00 28.59
N ALA A 72 1.91 0.45 29.14
CA ALA A 72 3.04 1.22 29.67
C ALA A 72 4.04 1.72 28.61
N ASP A 73 3.71 1.64 27.32
CA ASP A 73 4.57 2.12 26.24
C ASP A 73 4.19 3.55 25.83
N PRO A 74 5.10 4.55 25.95
CA PRO A 74 4.83 5.92 25.50
C PRO A 74 4.51 6.02 23.99
N GLY A 75 4.95 5.05 23.18
CA GLY A 75 4.64 4.99 21.76
C GLY A 75 3.13 4.94 21.47
N LEU A 76 2.34 4.40 22.39
CA LEU A 76 0.88 4.34 22.25
C LEU A 76 0.24 5.73 22.28
N ALA A 77 0.74 6.64 23.13
CA ALA A 77 0.25 8.01 23.18
C ALA A 77 0.57 8.76 21.87
N ILE A 78 1.77 8.54 21.33
CA ILE A 78 2.19 9.12 20.04
C ILE A 78 1.29 8.59 18.92
N PHE A 79 1.01 7.28 18.90
CA PHE A 79 0.10 6.68 17.93
C PHE A 79 -1.28 7.37 17.95
N PHE A 80 -1.90 7.52 19.13
CA PHE A 80 -3.20 8.18 19.22
C PHE A 80 -3.17 9.65 18.81
N ILE A 81 -2.16 10.41 19.23
CA ILE A 81 -1.99 11.81 18.83
C ILE A 81 -1.86 11.91 17.31
N MET A 82 -1.03 11.07 16.70
CA MET A 82 -0.84 11.04 15.25
C MET A 82 -2.10 10.59 14.51
N SER A 83 -2.86 9.63 15.04
CA SER A 83 -4.15 9.23 14.47
C SER A 83 -5.13 10.39 14.43
N VAL A 84 -5.20 11.20 15.49
CA VAL A 84 -6.04 12.40 15.54
C VAL A 84 -5.54 13.46 14.54
N ILE A 85 -4.22 13.70 14.47
CA ILE A 85 -3.63 14.62 13.49
C ILE A 85 -3.98 14.19 12.06
N ILE A 86 -3.80 12.92 11.72
CA ILE A 86 -4.14 12.34 10.40
C ILE A 86 -5.60 12.63 10.05
N TRP A 87 -6.53 12.44 11.00
CA TRP A 87 -7.93 12.73 10.77
C TRP A 87 -8.15 14.19 10.39
N PHE A 88 -7.66 15.13 11.19
CA PHE A 88 -7.90 16.56 10.94
C PHE A 88 -7.20 17.07 9.68
N VAL A 89 -5.98 16.60 9.42
CA VAL A 89 -5.18 17.01 8.26
C VAL A 89 -5.73 16.43 6.95
N SER A 90 -6.48 15.33 6.98
CA SER A 90 -7.09 14.77 5.77
C SER A 90 -8.43 15.41 5.41
N LEU A 91 -9.08 16.19 6.30
CA LEU A 91 -10.45 16.67 6.08
C LEU A 91 -10.64 17.51 4.81
N HIS A 92 -9.62 18.27 4.39
CA HIS A 92 -9.68 19.11 3.19
C HIS A 92 -9.31 18.37 1.90
N MET A 93 -8.89 17.11 2.00
CA MET A 93 -8.39 16.37 0.85
C MET A 93 -9.51 15.83 -0.04
N LYS A 94 -9.23 15.84 -1.34
CA LYS A 94 -10.11 15.34 -2.39
C LYS A 94 -9.31 14.47 -3.36
N VAL A 95 -10.02 13.62 -4.09
CA VAL A 95 -9.43 12.81 -5.15
C VAL A 95 -9.05 13.74 -6.30
N THR A 96 -7.76 13.81 -6.60
CA THR A 96 -7.22 14.66 -7.67
C THR A 96 -6.24 13.92 -8.57
N ASN A 97 -5.78 12.73 -8.18
CA ASN A 97 -4.83 11.95 -8.95
C ASN A 97 -5.54 11.06 -9.99
N PHE A 98 -5.00 10.97 -11.21
CA PHE A 98 -5.59 10.18 -12.28
C PHE A 98 -5.70 8.69 -11.95
N ASP A 99 -4.73 8.08 -11.27
CA ASP A 99 -4.79 6.65 -10.91
C ASP A 99 -5.95 6.35 -9.93
N ASP A 100 -6.32 7.33 -9.11
CA ASP A 100 -7.39 7.17 -8.13
C ASP A 100 -8.76 7.08 -8.83
N PHE A 101 -8.96 7.87 -9.88
CA PHE A 101 -10.16 7.82 -10.70
C PHE A 101 -10.28 6.55 -11.55
N HIS A 102 -9.22 5.75 -11.71
CA HIS A 102 -9.33 4.45 -12.41
C HIS A 102 -9.61 3.29 -11.46
N SER A 103 -9.10 3.38 -10.22
CA SER A 103 -9.05 2.25 -9.30
C SER A 103 -9.29 2.65 -7.86
N TRP A 104 -8.40 3.49 -7.30
CA TRP A 104 -8.22 3.58 -5.85
C TRP A 104 -9.36 4.33 -5.16
N ALA A 105 -10.00 5.29 -5.84
CA ALA A 105 -11.20 5.98 -5.35
C ALA A 105 -12.50 5.40 -5.90
N ILE A 106 -12.50 4.90 -7.15
CA ILE A 106 -13.70 4.27 -7.74
C ILE A 106 -14.10 3.03 -6.94
N GLN A 107 -13.16 2.13 -6.62
CA GLN A 107 -13.52 0.85 -6.04
C GLN A 107 -14.17 0.98 -4.64
N PRO A 108 -13.68 1.81 -3.70
CA PRO A 108 -14.40 2.07 -2.44
C PRO A 108 -15.76 2.74 -2.65
N LYS A 109 -15.88 3.67 -3.62
CA LYS A 109 -17.15 4.32 -3.96
C LYS A 109 -18.16 3.30 -4.45
N ASP A 110 -17.76 2.44 -5.37
CA ASP A 110 -18.56 1.35 -5.93
C ASP A 110 -18.99 0.36 -4.83
N MET A 111 -18.05 -0.07 -3.98
CA MET A 111 -18.35 -0.92 -2.81
C MET A 111 -19.36 -0.27 -1.85
N PHE A 112 -19.22 1.03 -1.59
CA PHE A 112 -20.12 1.77 -0.71
C PHE A 112 -21.53 1.91 -1.29
N MET A 113 -21.65 2.25 -2.59
CA MET A 113 -22.94 2.43 -3.26
C MET A 113 -23.71 1.13 -3.43
N VAL A 114 -23.00 0.02 -3.66
CA VAL A 114 -23.59 -1.31 -3.91
C VAL A 114 -23.78 -2.12 -2.63
N ASP A 115 -23.13 -1.71 -1.53
CA ASP A 115 -23.02 -2.47 -0.27
C ASP A 115 -22.46 -3.89 -0.48
N GLY A 116 -21.51 -4.02 -1.40
CA GLY A 116 -21.01 -5.29 -1.91
C GLY A 116 -19.62 -5.18 -2.50
N LEU A 117 -19.00 -6.30 -2.89
CA LEU A 117 -17.78 -6.29 -3.69
C LEU A 117 -18.17 -6.32 -5.18
N PRO A 118 -17.83 -5.29 -5.99
CA PRO A 118 -18.20 -5.26 -7.40
C PRO A 118 -17.56 -6.39 -8.22
N THR A 119 -18.31 -6.96 -9.16
CA THR A 119 -17.86 -8.12 -9.97
C THR A 119 -18.09 -7.94 -11.46
N GLY A 120 -17.16 -8.47 -12.26
CA GLY A 120 -17.27 -8.63 -13.70
C GLY A 120 -17.52 -7.32 -14.43
N ASP A 121 -18.39 -7.40 -15.43
CA ASP A 121 -18.78 -6.24 -16.24
C ASP A 121 -19.62 -5.22 -15.50
N MET A 122 -20.12 -5.54 -14.30
CA MET A 122 -20.85 -4.61 -13.44
C MET A 122 -19.93 -3.74 -12.59
N ALA A 123 -18.62 -4.02 -12.52
CA ALA A 123 -17.68 -3.21 -11.77
C ALA A 123 -17.29 -1.93 -12.54
N SER A 124 -17.42 -0.76 -11.89
CA SER A 124 -17.07 0.53 -12.48
C SER A 124 -15.56 0.74 -12.61
N SER A 125 -14.75 0.07 -11.78
CA SER A 125 -13.29 0.17 -11.82
C SER A 125 -12.71 -0.39 -13.12
N TYR A 126 -11.69 0.29 -13.66
CA TYR A 126 -10.92 -0.20 -14.80
C TYR A 126 -9.98 -1.34 -14.40
N TYR A 127 -9.40 -1.27 -13.20
CA TYR A 127 -8.46 -2.28 -12.73
C TYR A 127 -9.13 -3.29 -11.78
N ARG A 128 -10.04 -4.08 -12.33
CA ARG A 128 -10.94 -4.99 -11.59
C ARG A 128 -10.25 -6.13 -10.85
N ASP A 129 -9.01 -6.45 -11.19
CA ASP A 129 -8.24 -7.56 -10.60
C ASP A 129 -7.21 -7.12 -9.54
N TYR A 130 -7.18 -5.82 -9.23
CA TYR A 130 -6.38 -5.28 -8.12
C TYR A 130 -6.92 -5.79 -6.80
N PHE A 131 -6.02 -6.08 -5.87
CA PHE A 131 -6.42 -6.58 -4.57
C PHE A 131 -7.11 -5.48 -3.76
N PRO A 132 -8.26 -5.77 -3.13
CA PRO A 132 -9.12 -4.74 -2.54
C PRO A 132 -8.81 -4.49 -1.06
N LEU A 133 -7.63 -4.85 -0.54
CA LEU A 133 -7.41 -4.86 0.92
C LEU A 133 -7.51 -3.47 1.57
N VAL A 134 -6.96 -2.45 0.93
CA VAL A 134 -7.08 -1.07 1.41
C VAL A 134 -8.52 -0.59 1.21
N GLN A 135 -9.12 -0.93 0.07
CA GLN A 135 -10.48 -0.53 -0.31
C GLN A 135 -11.54 -1.14 0.61
N ILE A 136 -11.31 -2.34 1.15
CA ILE A 136 -12.17 -2.95 2.17
C ILE A 136 -12.11 -2.14 3.48
N MET A 137 -10.94 -1.61 3.84
CA MET A 137 -10.82 -0.72 5.00
C MET A 137 -11.46 0.64 4.75
N ASP A 138 -11.34 1.18 3.53
CA ASP A 138 -12.06 2.39 3.12
C ASP A 138 -13.57 2.17 3.25
N TYR A 139 -14.08 1.08 2.67
CA TYR A 139 -15.50 0.69 2.76
C TYR A 139 -15.97 0.56 4.21
N LEU A 140 -15.20 -0.09 5.10
CA LEU A 140 -15.52 -0.13 6.53
C LEU A 140 -15.65 1.28 7.11
N MET A 141 -14.71 2.17 6.82
CA MET A 141 -14.73 3.53 7.34
C MET A 141 -15.95 4.31 6.81
N LEU A 142 -16.26 4.19 5.53
CA LEU A 142 -17.44 4.82 4.92
C LEU A 142 -18.75 4.31 5.54
N LYS A 143 -18.84 3.00 5.84
CA LYS A 143 -19.98 2.41 6.58
C LYS A 143 -20.10 2.95 8.00
N ILE A 144 -18.98 3.12 8.71
CA ILE A 144 -18.97 3.72 10.06
C ILE A 144 -19.44 5.18 10.02
N LEU A 145 -19.03 5.94 9.00
CA LEU A 145 -19.46 7.32 8.81
C LEU A 145 -20.91 7.45 8.33
N GLY A 146 -21.47 6.39 7.73
CA GLY A 146 -22.80 6.40 7.13
C GLY A 146 -22.91 7.27 5.88
N ARG A 147 -21.79 7.68 5.28
CA ARG A 147 -21.73 8.53 4.08
C ARG A 147 -20.44 8.33 3.31
N TYR A 148 -20.48 8.64 2.01
CA TYR A 148 -19.29 8.72 1.18
C TYR A 148 -18.40 9.91 1.60
N SER A 149 -17.09 9.71 1.65
CA SER A 149 -16.11 10.74 2.04
C SER A 149 -14.74 10.44 1.44
N GLU A 150 -14.28 11.29 0.51
CA GLU A 150 -12.95 11.16 -0.09
C GLU A 150 -11.83 11.36 0.93
N SER A 151 -11.96 12.37 1.78
CA SER A 151 -11.01 12.66 2.86
C SER A 151 -10.81 11.48 3.81
N ALA A 152 -11.88 10.73 4.12
CA ALA A 152 -11.78 9.55 4.97
C ALA A 152 -10.91 8.44 4.37
N MET A 153 -10.90 8.28 3.04
CA MET A 153 -10.04 7.28 2.38
C MET A 153 -8.55 7.62 2.54
N PHE A 154 -8.18 8.90 2.44
CA PHE A 154 -6.81 9.33 2.73
C PHE A 154 -6.42 9.04 4.20
N ALA A 155 -7.32 9.31 5.14
CA ALA A 155 -7.10 9.01 6.55
C ALA A 155 -6.85 7.50 6.79
N VAL A 156 -7.63 6.63 6.16
CA VAL A 156 -7.48 5.17 6.26
C VAL A 156 -6.10 4.73 5.78
N LEU A 157 -5.67 5.15 4.58
CA LEU A 157 -4.35 4.83 4.05
C LEU A 157 -3.23 5.27 5.01
N TRP A 158 -3.32 6.50 5.52
CA TRP A 158 -2.31 7.04 6.43
C TRP A 158 -2.32 6.38 7.82
N TRP A 159 -3.47 5.95 8.33
CA TRP A 159 -3.54 5.14 9.54
C TRP A 159 -2.93 3.76 9.35
N LEU A 160 -3.16 3.11 8.20
CA LEU A 160 -2.50 1.85 7.87
C LEU A 160 -0.98 2.02 7.80
N MET A 161 -0.50 3.10 7.21
CA MET A 161 0.93 3.44 7.24
C MET A 161 1.44 3.66 8.67
N LEU A 162 0.69 4.42 9.49
CA LEU A 162 1.06 4.66 10.89
C LEU A 162 1.20 3.36 11.68
N LEU A 163 0.36 2.36 11.42
CA LEU A 163 0.48 1.03 12.04
C LEU A 163 1.80 0.34 11.68
N THR A 164 2.26 0.47 10.43
CA THR A 164 3.51 -0.16 9.98
C THR A 164 4.77 0.55 10.50
N VAL A 165 4.68 1.78 11.01
CA VAL A 165 5.82 2.48 11.65
C VAL A 165 5.87 2.31 13.16
N LEU A 166 4.93 1.56 13.76
CA LEU A 166 4.94 1.27 15.21
C LEU A 166 6.23 0.64 15.74
N PRO A 167 7.01 -0.16 14.98
CA PRO A 167 8.34 -0.59 15.41
C PRO A 167 9.27 0.57 15.76
N PHE A 168 9.08 1.77 15.24
CA PHE A 168 9.85 2.96 15.64
C PHE A 168 9.32 3.64 16.89
N LEU A 169 8.03 3.50 17.19
CA LEU A 169 7.40 4.16 18.33
C LEU A 169 7.57 3.39 19.64
N HIS A 170 7.90 2.11 19.55
CA HIS A 170 8.17 1.27 20.70
C HIS A 170 9.41 1.74 21.47
N ARG A 171 9.27 1.87 22.80
CA ARG A 171 10.38 2.21 23.68
C ARG A 171 10.98 0.98 24.36
N ASP A 172 12.20 0.65 23.96
CA ASP A 172 13.03 -0.30 24.71
C ASP A 172 13.42 0.28 26.07
N LYS A 173 13.36 -0.54 27.12
CA LYS A 173 13.69 -0.12 28.49
C LYS A 173 15.13 0.38 28.63
N GLU A 174 16.03 -0.15 27.80
CA GLU A 174 17.45 0.13 27.86
C GLU A 174 17.87 1.31 26.97
N ALA A 175 16.97 1.79 26.10
CA ALA A 175 17.27 2.90 25.18
C ALA A 175 17.28 4.24 25.92
N SER A 176 18.27 5.08 25.58
CA SER A 176 18.33 6.45 26.08
C SER A 176 17.12 7.26 25.60
N GLY A 177 16.73 8.30 26.36
CA GLY A 177 15.64 9.19 25.95
C GLY A 177 15.91 9.87 24.59
N MET A 178 17.18 10.21 24.31
CA MET A 178 17.58 10.81 23.03
C MET A 178 17.48 9.80 21.88
N THR A 179 17.92 8.55 22.08
CA THR A 179 17.73 7.48 21.08
C THR A 179 16.26 7.29 20.77
N TYR A 180 15.44 7.18 21.82
CA TYR A 180 14.00 7.00 21.66
C TYR A 180 13.38 8.15 20.85
N LEU A 181 13.74 9.39 21.16
CA LEU A 181 13.31 10.56 20.39
C LEU A 181 13.75 10.47 18.93
N CYS A 182 15.02 10.13 18.66
CA CYS A 182 15.53 9.97 17.30
C CYS A 182 14.76 8.87 16.53
N ARG A 183 14.51 7.73 17.18
CA ARG A 183 13.74 6.61 16.61
C ARG A 183 12.31 7.01 16.26
N VAL A 184 11.62 7.68 17.17
CA VAL A 184 10.26 8.21 16.94
C VAL A 184 10.24 9.19 15.78
N VAL A 185 11.15 10.18 15.79
CA VAL A 185 11.23 11.20 14.74
C VAL A 185 11.50 10.56 13.38
N THR A 186 12.46 9.63 13.30
CA THR A 186 12.72 8.87 12.07
C THR A 186 11.49 8.10 11.62
N GLY A 187 10.86 7.32 12.50
CA GLY A 187 9.66 6.54 12.17
C GLY A 187 8.52 7.37 11.61
N LEU A 188 8.21 8.51 12.24
CA LEU A 188 7.15 9.42 11.77
C LEU A 188 7.50 10.09 10.44
N MET A 189 8.79 10.33 10.18
CA MET A 189 9.26 10.94 8.93
C MET A 189 9.46 9.92 7.80
N MET A 190 9.56 8.63 8.11
CA MET A 190 9.82 7.56 7.11
C MET A 190 8.91 7.65 5.88
N PRO A 191 7.57 7.82 5.99
CA PRO A 191 6.73 7.92 4.80
C PRO A 191 7.10 9.11 3.90
N PHE A 192 7.52 10.23 4.49
CA PHE A 192 7.88 11.47 3.78
C PHE A 192 9.28 11.43 3.16
N LEU A 193 10.05 10.36 3.38
CA LEU A 193 11.37 10.19 2.74
C LEU A 193 11.26 9.53 1.36
N PHE A 194 10.08 9.07 0.97
CA PHE A 194 9.86 8.36 -0.30
C PHE A 194 8.67 8.96 -1.02
N SER A 195 8.73 9.02 -2.36
CA SER A 195 7.67 9.44 -3.29
C SER A 195 6.47 10.14 -2.62
N PHE A 196 6.46 11.48 -2.59
CA PHE A 196 5.41 12.26 -1.92
C PHE A 196 4.02 12.13 -2.55
N GLN A 197 3.89 11.33 -3.61
CA GLN A 197 2.64 11.08 -4.27
C GLN A 197 1.57 10.56 -3.30
N PHE A 198 1.95 9.79 -2.28
CA PHE A 198 1.01 9.30 -1.24
C PHE A 198 0.30 10.41 -0.46
N LEU A 199 0.83 11.64 -0.47
CA LEU A 199 0.20 12.78 0.17
C LEU A 199 -1.03 13.29 -0.58
N HIS A 200 -1.24 12.91 -1.84
CA HIS A 200 -2.40 13.34 -2.63
C HIS A 200 -2.91 12.25 -3.61
N CYS A 201 -2.49 10.99 -3.41
CA CYS A 201 -2.88 9.82 -4.20
C CYS A 201 -3.21 8.68 -3.23
N LEU A 202 -4.25 7.90 -3.54
CA LEU A 202 -4.71 6.76 -2.72
C LEU A 202 -4.00 5.45 -3.05
N GLY A 203 -3.01 5.48 -3.96
CA GLY A 203 -2.20 4.32 -4.30
C GLY A 203 -1.44 3.73 -3.09
N PRO A 204 -1.42 2.40 -2.90
CA PRO A 204 -0.87 1.76 -1.71
C PRO A 204 0.66 1.61 -1.73
N ASP A 205 1.37 2.17 -2.71
CA ASP A 205 2.81 1.94 -2.92
C ASP A 205 3.65 2.25 -1.67
N ILE A 206 3.39 3.37 -0.97
CA ILE A 206 4.10 3.70 0.28
C ILE A 206 3.73 2.75 1.45
N LEU A 207 2.50 2.25 1.47
CA LEU A 207 2.06 1.27 2.47
C LEU A 207 2.79 -0.06 2.24
N VAL A 208 2.98 -0.45 0.98
CA VAL A 208 3.80 -1.61 0.60
C VAL A 208 5.24 -1.44 1.08
N THR A 209 5.85 -0.27 0.84
CA THR A 209 7.21 0.08 1.31
C THR A 209 7.36 -0.10 2.82
N THR A 210 6.46 0.53 3.57
CA THR A 210 6.54 0.58 5.04
C THR A 210 6.17 -0.76 5.67
N LEU A 211 5.18 -1.49 5.12
CA LEU A 211 4.86 -2.85 5.54
C LEU A 211 6.00 -3.83 5.23
N PHE A 212 6.63 -3.73 4.07
CA PHE A 212 7.78 -4.57 3.72
C PHE A 212 8.93 -4.37 4.73
N GLY A 213 9.31 -3.12 5.01
CA GLY A 213 10.29 -2.80 6.05
C GLY A 213 9.89 -3.30 7.44
N CYS A 214 8.63 -3.13 7.83
CA CYS A 214 8.07 -3.60 9.09
C CYS A 214 8.15 -5.13 9.25
N VAL A 215 7.81 -5.89 8.21
CA VAL A 215 7.89 -7.35 8.23
C VAL A 215 9.33 -7.83 8.31
N LEU A 216 10.28 -7.16 7.62
CA LEU A 216 11.70 -7.45 7.77
C LEU A 216 12.19 -7.22 9.20
N ALA A 217 11.75 -6.14 9.86
CA ALA A 217 12.02 -5.91 11.27
C ALA A 217 11.50 -7.07 12.14
N TYR A 218 10.24 -7.50 11.96
CA TYR A 218 9.68 -8.63 12.70
C TYR A 218 10.44 -9.95 12.47
N ILE A 219 10.87 -10.22 11.24
CA ILE A 219 11.70 -11.39 10.94
C ILE A 219 13.02 -11.30 11.70
N PHE A 220 13.63 -10.10 11.76
CA PHE A 220 14.92 -9.94 12.43
C PHE A 220 14.87 -9.96 13.96
N GLU A 221 13.79 -9.45 14.55
CA GLU A 221 13.47 -9.53 15.98
C GLU A 221 13.23 -10.98 16.44
N THR A 222 12.70 -11.83 15.56
CA THR A 222 12.41 -13.22 15.91
C THR A 222 13.72 -14.02 15.90
N ASP A 223 14.20 -14.43 17.08
CA ASP A 223 15.50 -15.12 17.27
C ASP A 223 15.65 -16.47 16.54
N GLY A 224 14.61 -16.95 15.87
CA GLY A 224 14.64 -18.12 14.97
C GLY A 224 14.86 -19.47 15.67
N ARG A 225 15.16 -19.50 16.98
CA ARG A 225 15.54 -20.70 17.75
C ARG A 225 14.61 -21.06 18.92
N GLY A 226 13.56 -20.27 19.17
CA GLY A 226 12.55 -20.53 20.19
C GLY A 226 11.14 -20.71 19.62
N GLU A 227 10.19 -21.05 20.49
CA GLU A 227 8.75 -20.99 20.22
C GLU A 227 8.27 -19.54 20.43
N ASP A 228 8.38 -18.68 19.39
CA ASP A 228 7.83 -17.33 19.41
C ASP A 228 6.55 -17.25 18.57
N THR A 229 5.47 -17.85 19.09
CA THR A 229 4.16 -17.88 18.41
C THR A 229 3.68 -16.48 18.03
N PHE A 230 3.96 -15.47 18.86
CA PHE A 230 3.57 -14.09 18.58
C PHE A 230 4.38 -13.50 17.42
N GLY A 231 5.70 -13.73 17.39
CA GLY A 231 6.56 -13.40 16.24
C GLY A 231 6.03 -14.02 14.95
N TYR A 232 5.69 -15.32 14.96
CA TYR A 232 5.10 -15.98 13.79
C TYR A 232 3.78 -15.38 13.34
N LEU A 233 2.90 -15.03 14.29
CA LEU A 233 1.62 -14.37 13.96
C LEU A 233 1.86 -13.03 13.25
N ARG A 234 2.77 -12.19 13.78
CA ARG A 234 3.11 -10.89 13.18
C ARG A 234 3.66 -11.04 11.77
N ILE A 235 4.61 -11.97 11.59
CA ILE A 235 5.24 -12.23 10.29
C ILE A 235 4.22 -12.80 9.30
N ALA A 236 3.45 -13.82 9.70
CA ALA A 236 2.47 -14.45 8.83
C ALA A 236 1.40 -13.47 8.37
N ALA A 237 0.77 -12.75 9.31
CA ALA A 237 -0.25 -11.77 8.97
C ALA A 237 0.33 -10.65 8.07
N GLY A 238 1.52 -10.14 8.39
CA GLY A 238 2.18 -9.10 7.60
C GLY A 238 2.58 -9.54 6.18
N VAL A 239 3.11 -10.76 6.01
CA VAL A 239 3.50 -11.31 4.70
C VAL A 239 2.28 -11.58 3.82
N ILE A 240 1.21 -12.16 4.38
CA ILE A 240 -0.03 -12.41 3.64
C ILE A 240 -0.62 -11.07 3.19
N LEU A 241 -0.71 -10.09 4.10
CA LEU A 241 -1.20 -8.76 3.79
C LEU A 241 -0.36 -8.10 2.70
N LEU A 242 0.97 -8.15 2.81
CA LEU A 242 1.90 -7.60 1.83
C LEU A 242 1.69 -8.18 0.44
N ALA A 243 1.54 -9.51 0.33
CA ALA A 243 1.26 -10.20 -0.94
C ALA A 243 -0.06 -9.76 -1.59
N MET A 244 -0.98 -9.23 -0.79
CA MET A 244 -2.33 -8.86 -1.17
C MET A 244 -2.57 -7.34 -1.22
N LEU A 245 -1.55 -6.49 -1.06
CA LEU A 245 -1.74 -5.04 -1.21
C LEU A 245 -1.80 -4.59 -2.67
N LYS A 246 -1.03 -5.25 -3.54
CA LYS A 246 -0.93 -4.96 -4.98
C LYS A 246 -0.35 -6.17 -5.70
N THR A 247 -0.63 -6.34 -6.99
CA THR A 247 -0.10 -7.45 -7.79
C THR A 247 1.44 -7.50 -7.77
N THR A 248 2.11 -6.35 -7.84
CA THR A 248 3.58 -6.27 -7.77
C THR A 248 4.14 -6.59 -6.39
N SER A 249 3.32 -6.49 -5.32
CA SER A 249 3.77 -6.71 -3.95
C SER A 249 4.07 -8.16 -3.61
N LEU A 250 3.63 -9.10 -4.45
CA LEU A 250 3.96 -10.52 -4.33
C LEU A 250 5.49 -10.74 -4.33
N ILE A 251 6.25 -9.93 -5.07
CA ILE A 251 7.72 -10.03 -5.12
C ILE A 251 8.32 -9.70 -3.75
N PHE A 252 7.84 -8.64 -3.09
CA PHE A 252 8.34 -8.26 -1.76
C PHE A 252 7.95 -9.30 -0.71
N ALA A 253 6.74 -9.86 -0.78
CA ALA A 253 6.33 -10.97 0.08
C ALA A 253 7.20 -12.21 -0.13
N ALA A 254 7.54 -12.55 -1.38
CA ALA A 254 8.44 -13.66 -1.69
C ALA A 254 9.85 -13.45 -1.10
N VAL A 255 10.37 -12.21 -1.13
CA VAL A 255 11.64 -11.86 -0.48
C VAL A 255 11.53 -12.03 1.04
N CYS A 256 10.47 -11.54 1.69
CA CYS A 256 10.23 -11.77 3.12
C CYS A 256 10.19 -13.26 3.47
N ILE A 257 9.48 -14.06 2.67
CA ILE A 257 9.41 -15.52 2.85
C ILE A 257 10.80 -16.13 2.73
N ALA A 258 11.58 -15.78 1.71
CA ALA A 258 12.92 -16.32 1.52
C ALA A 258 13.83 -15.98 2.71
N VAL A 259 13.80 -14.73 3.19
CA VAL A 259 14.55 -14.29 4.38
C VAL A 259 14.08 -15.04 5.64
N PHE A 260 12.77 -15.19 5.83
CA PHE A 260 12.21 -15.94 6.94
C PHE A 260 12.65 -17.41 6.92
N VAL A 261 12.58 -18.07 5.76
CA VAL A 261 13.01 -19.46 5.56
C VAL A 261 14.49 -19.61 5.91
N VAL A 262 15.36 -18.70 5.45
CA VAL A 262 16.80 -18.71 5.76
C VAL A 262 17.07 -18.54 7.26
N LYS A 263 16.31 -17.67 7.94
CA LYS A 263 16.51 -17.39 9.36
C LYS A 263 15.94 -18.48 10.27
N ARG A 264 14.75 -19.00 9.93
CA ARG A 264 14.00 -19.93 10.77
C ARG A 264 14.40 -21.39 10.57
N THR A 265 14.57 -21.83 9.32
CA THR A 265 14.69 -23.27 9.02
C THR A 265 15.93 -23.86 9.67
N ASP A 266 15.72 -24.82 10.56
CA ASP A 266 16.74 -25.77 10.99
C ASP A 266 16.38 -27.14 10.42
N ILE A 267 17.23 -27.66 9.53
CA ILE A 267 17.03 -28.94 8.84
C ILE A 267 16.90 -30.10 9.84
N LYS A 268 17.42 -29.93 11.07
CA LYS A 268 17.30 -30.93 12.13
C LYS A 268 16.00 -30.83 12.93
N ASN A 269 15.22 -29.76 12.77
CA ASN A 269 13.99 -29.50 13.52
C ASN A 269 12.76 -29.45 12.60
N ARG A 270 11.95 -30.52 12.65
CA ARG A 270 10.71 -30.67 11.86
C ARG A 270 9.73 -29.51 12.03
N THR A 271 9.57 -28.96 13.23
CA THR A 271 8.65 -27.85 13.49
C THR A 271 9.04 -26.63 12.68
N THR A 272 10.34 -26.27 12.69
CA THR A 272 10.83 -25.11 11.93
C THR A 272 10.69 -25.30 10.42
N ILE A 273 10.84 -26.54 9.92
CA ILE A 273 10.61 -26.86 8.51
C ILE A 273 9.13 -26.67 8.15
N LEU A 274 8.22 -27.18 8.98
CA LEU A 274 6.78 -27.06 8.76
C LEU A 274 6.35 -25.59 8.78
N GLU A 275 6.82 -24.78 9.73
CA GLU A 275 6.54 -23.34 9.78
C GLU A 275 7.05 -22.61 8.52
N SER A 276 8.28 -22.91 8.10
CA SER A 276 8.89 -22.36 6.88
C SER A 276 8.15 -22.76 5.59
N LEU A 277 7.49 -23.92 5.57
CA LEU A 277 6.65 -24.37 4.46
C LEU A 277 5.23 -23.82 4.54
N LEU A 278 4.69 -23.65 5.75
CA LEU A 278 3.32 -23.20 5.95
C LEU A 278 3.13 -21.75 5.51
N LEU A 279 4.10 -20.88 5.79
CA LEU A 279 4.04 -19.47 5.42
C LEU A 279 3.82 -19.24 3.92
N PRO A 280 4.65 -19.79 3.00
CA PRO A 280 4.42 -19.66 1.56
C PRO A 280 3.12 -20.33 1.11
N VAL A 281 2.73 -21.47 1.70
CA VAL A 281 1.48 -22.16 1.34
C VAL A 281 0.26 -21.31 1.67
N ILE A 282 0.17 -20.76 2.89
CA ILE A 282 -0.96 -19.91 3.28
C ILE A 282 -0.96 -18.61 2.47
N THR A 283 0.20 -17.97 2.29
CA THR A 283 0.32 -16.75 1.48
C THR A 283 -0.14 -16.99 0.04
N GLY A 284 0.32 -18.10 -0.55
CA GLY A 284 -0.10 -18.53 -1.88
C GLY A 284 -1.59 -18.83 -1.94
N ALA A 285 -2.17 -19.47 -0.92
CA ALA A 285 -3.60 -19.77 -0.88
C ALA A 285 -4.46 -18.49 -0.87
N PHE A 286 -4.11 -17.49 -0.07
CA PHE A 286 -4.79 -16.20 -0.06
C PHE A 286 -4.67 -15.48 -1.42
N TRP A 287 -3.44 -15.40 -1.96
CA TRP A 287 -3.21 -14.77 -3.27
C TRP A 287 -3.98 -15.47 -4.39
N LEU A 288 -3.93 -16.81 -4.44
CA LEU A 288 -4.66 -17.61 -5.42
C LEU A 288 -6.16 -17.50 -5.23
N SER A 289 -6.67 -17.40 -4.00
CA SER A 289 -8.11 -17.25 -3.75
C SER A 289 -8.67 -15.97 -4.39
N TRP A 290 -7.91 -14.87 -4.39
CA TRP A 290 -8.29 -13.66 -5.11
C TRP A 290 -8.29 -13.87 -6.62
N LYS A 291 -7.24 -14.49 -7.17
CA LYS A 291 -7.17 -14.73 -8.62
C LYS A 291 -8.24 -15.72 -9.09
N SER A 292 -8.58 -16.72 -8.29
CA SER A 292 -9.71 -17.62 -8.53
C SER A 292 -11.04 -16.87 -8.49
N PHE A 293 -11.25 -15.99 -7.49
CA PHE A 293 -12.42 -15.13 -7.43
C PHE A 293 -12.54 -14.25 -8.68
N CYS A 294 -11.47 -13.56 -9.06
CA CYS A 294 -11.45 -12.71 -10.25
C CYS A 294 -11.78 -13.47 -11.52
N ASN A 295 -11.17 -14.64 -11.73
CA ASN A 295 -11.46 -15.47 -12.89
C ASN A 295 -12.91 -15.98 -12.91
N ALA A 296 -13.45 -16.39 -11.75
CA ALA A 296 -14.83 -16.86 -11.64
C ALA A 296 -15.87 -15.74 -11.86
N LYS A 297 -15.49 -14.48 -11.58
CA LYS A 297 -16.37 -13.32 -11.66
C LYS A 297 -16.14 -12.45 -12.90
N GLY A 298 -15.16 -12.78 -13.75
CA GLY A 298 -14.82 -11.99 -14.94
C GLY A 298 -14.09 -10.67 -14.63
N ASN A 299 -13.45 -10.55 -13.46
CA ASN A 299 -12.63 -9.40 -13.13
C ASN A 299 -11.25 -9.56 -13.79
N THR A 300 -10.98 -8.86 -14.88
CA THR A 300 -9.66 -8.83 -15.54
C THR A 300 -9.15 -7.40 -15.69
N THR A 301 -7.87 -7.25 -16.05
CA THR A 301 -7.23 -5.94 -16.28
C THR A 301 -6.23 -6.00 -17.42
N TYR A 302 -6.02 -4.85 -18.05
CA TYR A 302 -5.04 -4.65 -19.13
C TYR A 302 -3.65 -5.17 -18.78
N LEU A 303 -3.16 -4.91 -17.56
CA LEU A 303 -1.83 -5.34 -17.14
C LEU A 303 -1.71 -6.87 -17.10
N SER A 304 -2.73 -7.55 -16.55
CA SER A 304 -2.78 -9.00 -16.49
C SER A 304 -2.89 -9.63 -17.88
N ASP A 305 -3.66 -9.00 -18.78
CA ASP A 305 -3.82 -9.46 -20.16
C ASP A 305 -2.54 -9.27 -20.98
N ASN A 306 -1.90 -8.10 -20.90
CA ASN A 306 -0.62 -7.83 -21.56
C ASN A 306 0.49 -8.76 -21.08
N LEU A 307 0.63 -8.96 -19.77
CA LEU A 307 1.64 -9.87 -19.23
C LEU A 307 1.43 -11.29 -19.75
N ARG A 308 0.17 -11.76 -19.77
CA ARG A 308 -0.19 -13.08 -20.30
C ARG A 308 0.12 -13.19 -21.79
N ASN A 309 -0.14 -12.15 -22.56
CA ASN A 309 0.11 -12.11 -24.01
C ASN A 309 1.62 -12.09 -24.30
N SER A 310 2.40 -11.26 -23.60
CA SER A 310 3.86 -11.18 -23.74
C SER A 310 4.57 -12.49 -23.35
N LEU A 311 4.04 -13.26 -22.39
CA LEU A 311 4.57 -14.58 -22.04
C LEU A 311 4.22 -15.67 -23.06
N ARG A 312 3.18 -15.47 -23.87
CA ARG A 312 2.70 -16.43 -24.88
C ARG A 312 3.23 -16.16 -26.28
N SER A 313 3.69 -14.95 -26.57
CA SER A 313 4.29 -14.63 -27.86
C SER A 313 5.55 -15.45 -28.11
N GLU A 314 5.63 -16.11 -29.27
CA GLU A 314 6.78 -16.93 -29.68
C GLU A 314 8.01 -16.06 -29.95
N GLY A 315 8.82 -15.86 -28.91
CA GLY A 315 10.14 -15.21 -28.96
C GLY A 315 10.18 -13.81 -28.35
N ILE A 316 11.12 -13.59 -27.43
CA ILE A 316 11.41 -12.27 -26.86
C ILE A 316 12.17 -11.46 -27.92
N ARG A 317 11.44 -10.63 -28.68
CA ARG A 317 12.06 -9.61 -29.54
C ARG A 317 12.32 -8.36 -28.71
N PHE A 318 13.60 -8.02 -28.54
CA PHE A 318 13.97 -6.79 -27.84
C PHE A 318 13.47 -5.57 -28.61
N PRO A 319 12.77 -4.62 -27.96
CA PRO A 319 12.40 -3.36 -28.60
C PRO A 319 13.64 -2.59 -29.05
N TYR A 320 13.50 -1.82 -30.13
CA TYR A 320 14.61 -1.00 -30.65
C TYR A 320 15.11 0.04 -29.63
N TYR A 321 14.25 0.46 -28.71
CA TYR A 321 14.55 1.37 -27.59
C TYR A 321 15.14 0.68 -26.35
N ALA A 322 15.38 -0.64 -26.36
CA ALA A 322 15.79 -1.35 -25.15
C ALA A 322 17.13 -0.85 -24.57
N GLY A 323 18.10 -0.55 -25.45
CA GLY A 323 19.42 -0.07 -25.03
C GLY A 323 19.37 1.30 -24.33
N SER A 324 18.53 2.22 -24.82
CA SER A 324 18.36 3.54 -24.20
C SER A 324 17.62 3.43 -22.87
N THR A 325 16.51 2.68 -22.81
CA THR A 325 15.75 2.47 -21.57
C THR A 325 16.59 1.83 -20.47
N VAL A 326 17.34 0.75 -20.76
CA VAL A 326 18.21 0.09 -19.77
C VAL A 326 19.31 1.04 -19.28
N ARG A 327 19.94 1.79 -20.19
CA ARG A 327 21.00 2.75 -19.83
C ARG A 327 20.45 3.84 -18.92
N SER A 328 19.31 4.44 -19.28
CA SER A 328 18.66 5.47 -18.48
C SER A 328 18.22 4.94 -17.12
N PHE A 329 17.69 3.71 -17.08
CA PHE A 329 17.26 3.06 -15.84
C PHE A 329 18.44 2.88 -14.88
N ILE A 330 19.55 2.30 -15.36
CA ILE A 330 20.75 2.11 -14.55
C ILE A 330 21.31 3.47 -14.10
N ALA A 331 21.38 4.46 -14.99
CA ALA A 331 21.88 5.79 -14.65
C ALA A 331 21.06 6.42 -13.51
N LYS A 332 19.71 6.32 -13.57
CA LYS A 332 18.82 6.87 -12.53
C LYS A 332 19.05 6.24 -11.15
N LEU A 333 19.57 5.02 -11.02
CA LEU A 333 19.92 4.43 -9.71
C LEU A 333 21.00 5.24 -8.97
N PHE A 334 21.87 5.94 -9.72
CA PHE A 334 22.98 6.71 -9.18
C PHE A 334 22.73 8.21 -9.16
N THR A 335 21.85 8.72 -10.03
CA THR A 335 21.68 10.16 -10.25
C THR A 335 20.32 10.71 -9.80
N TYR A 336 19.28 9.87 -9.74
CA TYR A 336 17.93 10.32 -9.42
C TYR A 336 17.64 10.18 -7.93
N GLY A 337 17.27 11.29 -7.28
CA GLY A 337 16.87 11.31 -5.86
C GLY A 337 15.44 10.83 -5.68
N LEU A 338 15.24 9.77 -4.88
CA LEU A 338 13.91 9.13 -4.70
C LEU A 338 12.95 9.92 -3.80
N ASN A 339 13.46 10.90 -3.06
CA ASN A 339 12.76 11.69 -2.06
C ASN A 339 12.46 13.11 -2.56
N ASP A 340 12.51 13.37 -3.89
CA ASP A 340 12.21 14.64 -4.60
C ASP A 340 12.61 15.93 -3.84
N GLY A 341 13.67 15.86 -3.04
CA GLY A 341 14.08 16.90 -2.10
C GLY A 341 15.34 17.61 -2.61
N ARG A 342 15.67 18.75 -2.01
CA ARG A 342 16.85 19.56 -2.41
C ARG A 342 18.16 18.77 -2.36
N ALA A 343 18.26 17.80 -1.46
CA ALA A 343 19.34 16.81 -1.39
C ALA A 343 18.73 15.42 -1.64
N GLY A 344 18.73 15.00 -2.90
CA GLY A 344 18.15 13.74 -3.33
C GLY A 344 18.91 12.51 -2.81
N LEU A 345 18.24 11.61 -2.10
CA LEU A 345 18.73 10.29 -1.72
C LEU A 345 18.58 9.35 -2.91
N THR A 346 19.69 9.04 -3.58
CA THR A 346 19.70 8.09 -4.69
C THR A 346 19.63 6.66 -4.18
N SER A 347 19.15 5.73 -5.03
CA SER A 347 19.10 4.30 -4.69
C SER A 347 20.47 3.76 -4.27
N PHE A 348 21.55 4.25 -4.92
CA PHE A 348 22.91 3.89 -4.57
C PHE A 348 23.33 4.37 -3.17
N CYS A 349 23.01 5.61 -2.78
CA CYS A 349 23.27 6.11 -1.44
C CYS A 349 22.56 5.29 -0.37
N ILE A 350 21.30 4.92 -0.63
CA ILE A 350 20.51 4.06 0.27
C ILE A 350 21.15 2.67 0.40
N LEU A 351 21.62 2.07 -0.69
CA LEU A 351 22.31 0.78 -0.66
C LEU A 351 23.59 0.83 0.20
N ILE A 352 24.41 1.87 0.05
CA ILE A 352 25.62 2.04 0.87
C ILE A 352 25.25 2.17 2.35
N PHE A 353 24.27 3.03 2.66
CA PHE A 353 23.81 3.21 4.03
C PHE A 353 23.28 1.91 4.64
N PHE A 354 22.50 1.14 3.88
CA PHE A 354 22.00 -0.17 4.30
C PHE A 354 23.12 -1.17 4.59
N VAL A 355 24.13 -1.26 3.72
CA VAL A 355 25.31 -2.11 3.94
C VAL A 355 26.06 -1.69 5.21
N ILE A 356 26.28 -0.39 5.43
CA ILE A 356 26.95 0.12 6.64
C ILE A 356 26.15 -0.26 7.91
N CYS A 357 24.84 -0.01 7.92
CA CYS A 357 23.97 -0.35 9.05
C CYS A 357 23.99 -1.85 9.34
N PHE A 358 23.98 -2.69 8.30
CA PHE A 358 24.07 -4.14 8.47
C PHE A 358 25.42 -4.59 9.04
N LEU A 359 26.54 -4.01 8.59
CA LEU A 359 27.86 -4.32 9.13
C LEU A 359 27.99 -3.91 10.60
N LEU A 360 27.43 -2.76 10.98
CA LEU A 360 27.35 -2.30 12.37
C LEU A 360 26.49 -3.23 13.23
N TYR A 361 25.30 -3.60 12.75
CA TYR A 361 24.45 -4.59 13.39
C TYR A 361 25.19 -5.91 13.62
N ARG A 362 25.93 -6.41 12.63
CA ARG A 362 26.70 -7.65 12.75
C ARG A 362 27.88 -7.51 13.73
N TYR A 363 28.50 -6.33 13.80
CA TYR A 363 29.55 -6.05 14.78
C TYR A 363 29.01 -6.17 16.21
N VAL A 364 27.79 -5.65 16.47
CA VAL A 364 27.16 -5.67 17.80
C VAL A 364 26.55 -7.03 18.16
N LYS A 365 25.77 -7.64 17.26
CA LYS A 365 25.03 -8.88 17.52
C LYS A 365 25.85 -10.15 17.21
N GLY A 366 27.08 -10.00 16.74
CA GLY A 366 27.98 -11.10 16.42
C GLY A 366 27.77 -11.73 15.05
N ARG A 367 28.59 -12.75 14.75
CA ARG A 367 28.76 -13.30 13.39
C ARG A 367 27.77 -14.41 13.02
N ASP A 368 26.49 -14.30 13.37
CA ASP A 368 25.51 -15.32 12.93
C ASP A 368 25.46 -15.39 11.39
N ILE A 369 25.74 -16.58 10.86
CA ILE A 369 25.71 -16.86 9.42
C ILE A 369 24.31 -16.67 8.86
N ARG A 370 23.24 -16.96 9.62
CA ARG A 370 21.86 -16.82 9.15
C ARG A 370 21.48 -15.37 8.92
N ASN A 371 21.92 -14.45 9.78
CA ASN A 371 21.74 -13.02 9.55
C ASN A 371 22.49 -12.55 8.29
N THR A 372 23.65 -13.13 8.00
CA THR A 372 24.44 -12.83 6.80
C THR A 372 23.77 -13.35 5.53
N LEU A 373 23.30 -14.61 5.56
CA LEU A 373 22.56 -15.19 4.45
C LEU A 373 21.25 -14.44 4.21
N SER A 374 20.54 -14.06 5.26
CA SER A 374 19.32 -13.22 5.18
C SER A 374 19.59 -11.89 4.47
N PHE A 375 20.69 -11.21 4.81
CA PHE A 375 21.11 -9.99 4.14
C PHE A 375 21.47 -10.21 2.67
N ILE A 376 22.20 -11.29 2.35
CA ILE A 376 22.48 -11.66 0.96
C ILE A 376 21.19 -11.95 0.20
N THR A 377 20.22 -12.64 0.81
CA THR A 377 18.89 -12.89 0.24
C THR A 377 18.15 -11.59 -0.06
N LEU A 378 18.24 -10.58 0.82
CA LEU A 378 17.67 -9.25 0.56
C LEU A 378 18.33 -8.55 -0.64
N LEU A 379 19.65 -8.68 -0.81
CA LEU A 379 20.35 -8.10 -1.97
C LEU A 379 20.03 -8.83 -3.27
N LEU A 380 19.89 -10.16 -3.22
CA LEU A 380 19.44 -10.96 -4.37
C LEU A 380 17.99 -10.64 -4.73
N GLY A 381 17.12 -10.45 -3.73
CA GLY A 381 15.75 -9.98 -3.93
C GLY A 381 15.69 -8.61 -4.61
N MET A 382 16.59 -7.69 -4.21
CA MET A 382 16.72 -6.36 -4.82
C MET A 382 17.13 -6.48 -6.28
N ALA A 383 18.16 -7.27 -6.57
CA ALA A 383 18.62 -7.51 -7.94
C ALA A 383 17.51 -8.13 -8.82
N GLY A 384 16.80 -9.12 -8.28
CA GLY A 384 15.65 -9.74 -8.95
C GLY A 384 14.52 -8.74 -9.24
N TYR A 385 14.17 -7.89 -8.27
CA TYR A 385 13.16 -6.85 -8.45
C TYR A 385 13.55 -5.83 -9.53
N LEU A 386 14.82 -5.38 -9.54
CA LEU A 386 15.32 -4.46 -10.57
C LEU A 386 15.24 -5.07 -11.97
N LEU A 387 15.55 -6.36 -12.11
CA LEU A 387 15.41 -7.08 -13.39
C LEU A 387 13.95 -7.16 -13.83
N VAL A 388 13.03 -7.43 -12.90
CA VAL A 388 11.58 -7.43 -13.20
C VAL A 388 11.12 -6.05 -13.63
N MET A 389 11.57 -4.97 -12.98
CA MET A 389 11.21 -3.61 -13.39
C MET A 389 11.73 -3.27 -14.79
N ILE A 390 12.98 -3.63 -15.11
CA ILE A 390 13.51 -3.48 -16.47
C ILE A 390 12.65 -4.26 -17.46
N TYR A 391 12.26 -5.49 -17.12
CA TYR A 391 11.37 -6.29 -17.98
C TYR A 391 10.02 -5.60 -18.21
N ILE A 392 9.38 -5.06 -17.17
CA ILE A 392 8.11 -4.34 -17.29
C ILE A 392 8.27 -3.11 -18.20
N TYR A 393 9.32 -2.31 -18.01
CA TYR A 393 9.58 -1.15 -18.87
C TYR A 393 9.81 -1.54 -20.33
N LEU A 394 10.41 -2.69 -20.62
CA LEU A 394 10.72 -3.09 -21.99
C LEU A 394 9.58 -3.81 -22.71
N PHE A 395 8.76 -4.57 -21.99
CA PHE A 395 7.85 -5.54 -22.61
C PHE A 395 6.39 -5.40 -22.21
N VAL A 396 6.08 -4.50 -21.26
CA VAL A 396 4.72 -4.32 -20.73
C VAL A 396 4.23 -2.89 -20.91
N PHE A 397 5.08 -1.91 -20.62
CA PHE A 397 4.74 -0.49 -20.78
C PHE A 397 4.82 -0.03 -22.23
N GLU A 398 4.10 1.04 -22.51
CA GLU A 398 4.16 1.70 -23.80
C GLU A 398 5.54 2.34 -24.03
N GLU A 399 5.91 2.53 -25.29
CA GLU A 399 7.23 3.03 -25.67
C GLU A 399 7.59 4.36 -24.99
N TRP A 400 6.64 5.28 -24.90
CA TRP A 400 6.87 6.59 -24.27
C TRP A 400 7.06 6.46 -22.75
N GLU A 401 6.35 5.55 -22.09
CA GLU A 401 6.51 5.25 -20.66
C GLU A 401 7.88 4.62 -20.40
N ALA A 402 8.32 3.73 -21.30
CA ALA A 402 9.62 3.06 -21.26
C ALA A 402 10.79 4.04 -21.43
N LEU A 403 10.69 4.94 -22.41
CA LEU A 403 11.73 5.92 -22.71
C LEU A 403 11.83 7.03 -21.65
N SER A 404 10.69 7.46 -21.11
CA SER A 404 10.63 8.46 -20.03
C SER A 404 10.94 7.88 -18.64
N LEU A 405 10.86 6.55 -18.50
CA LEU A 405 10.82 5.85 -17.23
C LEU A 405 9.71 6.41 -16.33
N SER A 406 8.49 6.47 -16.88
CA SER A 406 7.30 6.96 -16.18
C SER A 406 7.13 6.22 -14.84
N SER A 407 6.82 6.97 -13.79
CA SER A 407 6.67 6.47 -12.41
C SER A 407 7.87 5.72 -11.83
N TYR A 408 9.09 5.97 -12.32
CA TYR A 408 10.33 5.34 -11.82
C TYR A 408 10.50 5.51 -10.31
N ASP A 409 10.25 6.72 -9.80
CA ASP A 409 10.37 7.05 -8.38
C ASP A 409 9.43 6.17 -7.54
N ARG A 410 8.17 5.99 -7.96
CA ARG A 410 7.18 5.14 -7.28
C ARG A 410 7.65 3.69 -7.18
N TYR A 411 8.06 3.10 -8.32
CA TYR A 411 8.44 1.69 -8.35
C TYR A 411 9.75 1.43 -7.61
N ILE A 412 10.77 2.27 -7.79
CA ILE A 412 12.08 2.05 -7.19
C ILE A 412 12.10 2.43 -5.71
N SER A 413 11.37 3.49 -5.32
CA SER A 413 11.25 3.86 -3.90
C SER A 413 10.56 2.79 -3.07
N THR A 414 9.77 1.89 -3.66
CA THR A 414 9.12 0.81 -2.90
C THR A 414 10.14 -0.14 -2.26
N TYR A 415 11.11 -0.65 -3.04
CA TYR A 415 12.13 -1.56 -2.50
C TYR A 415 13.18 -0.80 -1.69
N PHE A 416 13.72 0.29 -2.23
CA PHE A 416 14.78 1.05 -1.56
C PHE A 416 14.27 1.75 -0.30
N GLY A 417 13.01 2.16 -0.26
CA GLY A 417 12.41 2.73 0.93
C GLY A 417 12.22 1.71 2.05
N ALA A 418 11.84 0.47 1.71
CA ALA A 418 11.80 -0.63 2.68
C ALA A 418 13.22 -0.97 3.18
N MET A 419 14.23 -0.93 2.31
CA MET A 419 15.63 -1.09 2.71
C MET A 419 16.08 0.01 3.67
N LEU A 420 15.72 1.27 3.40
CA LEU A 420 16.08 2.38 4.27
C LEU A 420 15.35 2.30 5.62
N TYR A 421 14.05 1.97 5.61
CA TYR A 421 13.27 1.67 6.81
C TYR A 421 14.01 0.63 7.66
N PHE A 422 14.38 -0.49 7.04
CA PHE A 422 15.01 -1.59 7.74
C PHE A 422 16.46 -1.24 8.16
N ALA A 423 17.19 -0.44 7.38
CA ALA A 423 18.50 0.09 7.75
C ALA A 423 18.45 0.85 9.07
N PHE A 424 17.45 1.71 9.27
CA PHE A 424 17.28 2.45 10.52
C PHE A 424 16.98 1.53 11.70
N ILE A 425 16.14 0.51 11.53
CA ILE A 425 15.91 -0.49 12.59
C ILE A 425 17.24 -1.17 12.98
N LEU A 426 18.03 -1.62 11.99
CA LEU A 426 19.36 -2.21 12.25
C LEU A 426 20.31 -1.24 12.94
N LEU A 427 20.26 0.05 12.59
CA LEU A 427 21.07 1.09 13.21
C LEU A 427 20.71 1.30 14.69
N TYR A 428 19.42 1.31 15.03
CA TYR A 428 18.96 1.42 16.41
C TYR A 428 19.31 0.17 17.24
N GLU A 429 19.21 -1.01 16.67
CA GLU A 429 19.69 -2.26 17.29
C GLU A 429 21.21 -2.25 17.55
N ALA A 430 21.95 -1.45 16.77
CA ALA A 430 23.38 -1.28 16.89
C ALA A 430 23.79 -0.02 17.68
N GLU A 431 22.85 0.69 18.31
CA GLU A 431 23.09 2.03 18.87
C GLU A 431 24.26 2.08 19.87
N ARG A 432 24.48 0.99 20.61
CA ARG A 432 25.51 0.90 21.65
C ARG A 432 26.94 0.95 21.11
N ALA A 433 27.12 0.62 19.82
CA ALA A 433 28.41 0.76 19.16
C ALA A 433 28.63 2.17 18.57
N LEU A 434 27.63 3.04 18.62
CA LEU A 434 27.70 4.38 18.05
C LEU A 434 28.06 5.39 19.14
N PRO A 435 28.82 6.45 18.79
CA PRO A 435 28.95 7.58 19.69
C PRO A 435 27.60 8.29 19.83
N SER A 436 27.30 8.80 21.02
CA SER A 436 25.98 9.33 21.40
C SER A 436 25.47 10.49 20.52
N TRP A 437 26.37 11.22 19.85
CA TRP A 437 26.04 12.33 18.97
C TRP A 437 25.63 11.89 17.55
N LEU A 438 25.99 10.67 17.11
CA LEU A 438 25.84 10.27 15.73
C LEU A 438 24.38 10.02 15.33
N LEU A 439 23.58 9.41 16.20
CA LEU A 439 22.14 9.18 15.95
C LEU A 439 21.37 10.51 15.77
N PRO A 440 21.54 11.53 16.65
CA PRO A 440 21.00 12.86 16.41
C PRO A 440 21.43 13.46 15.07
N VAL A 441 22.71 13.37 14.70
CA VAL A 441 23.22 13.91 13.43
C VAL A 441 22.57 13.20 12.24
N ILE A 442 22.49 11.87 12.23
CA ILE A 442 21.84 11.10 11.16
C ILE A 442 20.36 11.50 11.07
N THR A 443 19.68 11.63 12.20
CA THR A 443 18.27 12.04 12.25
C THR A 443 18.08 13.44 11.70
N LEU A 444 18.97 14.39 12.02
CA LEU A 444 18.95 15.75 11.47
C LEU A 444 19.22 15.78 9.96
N VAL A 445 20.16 14.96 9.47
CA VAL A 445 20.42 14.82 8.03
C VAL A 445 19.19 14.28 7.32
N MET A 446 18.57 13.24 7.86
CA MET A 446 17.32 12.67 7.34
C MET A 446 16.18 13.70 7.34
N LEU A 447 16.04 14.49 8.42
CA LEU A 447 15.07 15.59 8.45
C LEU A 447 15.38 16.62 7.36
N ALA A 448 16.65 16.96 7.13
CA ALA A 448 17.03 17.93 6.11
C ALA A 448 16.77 17.45 4.67
N THR A 449 16.62 16.14 4.43
CA THR A 449 16.30 15.60 3.10
C THR A 449 14.80 15.57 2.79
N VAL A 450 13.92 15.84 3.76
CA VAL A 450 12.46 15.92 3.52
C VAL A 450 12.13 17.13 2.63
N ASN A 451 11.27 16.97 1.63
CA ASN A 451 10.74 18.06 0.82
C ASN A 451 9.62 18.79 1.59
N TYR A 452 10.00 19.57 2.62
CA TYR A 452 9.04 20.34 3.41
C TYR A 452 8.12 21.25 2.59
N PRO A 453 8.56 21.91 1.50
CA PRO A 453 7.65 22.65 0.63
C PRO A 453 6.52 21.78 0.08
N TYR A 454 6.82 20.55 -0.37
CA TYR A 454 5.82 19.61 -0.83
C TYR A 454 4.90 19.14 0.31
N VAL A 455 5.47 18.81 1.47
CA VAL A 455 4.67 18.41 2.63
C VAL A 455 3.71 19.54 3.03
N ALA A 456 4.21 20.78 3.11
CA ALA A 456 3.41 21.95 3.45
C ALA A 456 2.34 22.24 2.40
N ARG A 457 2.66 22.16 1.10
CA ARG A 457 1.68 22.39 0.02
C ARG A 457 0.56 21.35 0.00
N THR A 458 0.75 20.18 0.62
CA THR A 458 -0.24 19.09 0.56
C THR A 458 -1.01 18.94 1.87
N LEU A 459 -0.31 19.03 3.02
CA LEU A 459 -0.93 18.87 4.34
C LEU A 459 -1.60 20.14 4.87
N LEU A 460 -1.18 21.33 4.43
CA LEU A 460 -1.84 22.57 4.87
C LEU A 460 -3.04 22.86 3.95
N PRO A 461 -4.24 23.14 4.49
CA PRO A 461 -5.42 23.42 3.68
C PRO A 461 -5.20 24.53 2.64
N SER A 462 -4.54 25.63 3.02
CA SER A 462 -4.24 26.74 2.11
C SER A 462 -3.25 26.37 1.01
N GLY A 463 -2.25 25.55 1.32
CA GLY A 463 -1.30 25.04 0.34
C GLY A 463 -1.95 24.07 -0.63
N TYR A 464 -2.84 23.22 -0.12
CA TYR A 464 -3.54 22.21 -0.90
C TYR A 464 -4.53 22.86 -1.87
N GLU A 465 -5.33 23.83 -1.38
CA GLU A 465 -6.21 24.64 -2.22
C GLU A 465 -5.43 25.39 -3.30
N SER A 466 -4.27 25.96 -2.96
CA SER A 466 -3.42 26.64 -3.95
C SER A 466 -2.83 25.69 -5.00
N SER A 467 -2.62 24.42 -4.67
CA SER A 467 -1.95 23.44 -5.57
C SER A 467 -2.95 22.63 -6.39
N TYR A 468 -4.13 22.37 -5.83
CA TYR A 468 -5.11 21.43 -6.37
C TYR A 468 -6.52 22.01 -6.49
N GLY A 469 -6.78 23.22 -5.98
CA GLY A 469 -8.12 23.82 -5.94
C GLY A 469 -8.74 24.04 -7.32
N GLU A 470 -7.93 24.29 -8.36
CA GLU A 470 -8.41 24.37 -9.75
C GLU A 470 -8.93 23.00 -10.23
N VAL A 471 -8.14 21.94 -10.05
CA VAL A 471 -8.52 20.56 -10.38
C VAL A 471 -9.77 20.12 -9.60
N ILE A 472 -9.88 20.52 -8.34
CA ILE A 472 -11.05 20.21 -7.51
C ILE A 472 -12.29 20.93 -8.01
N ARG A 473 -12.19 22.23 -8.35
CA ARG A 473 -13.31 22.99 -8.93
C ARG A 473 -13.76 22.40 -10.25
N GLU A 474 -12.82 22.14 -11.16
CA GLU A 474 -13.11 21.52 -12.46
C GLU A 474 -13.80 20.15 -12.29
N LYS A 475 -13.27 19.31 -11.39
CA LYS A 475 -13.89 18.03 -11.03
C LYS A 475 -15.33 18.22 -10.52
N GLU A 476 -15.55 19.11 -9.56
CA GLU A 476 -16.87 19.35 -8.97
C GLU A 476 -17.86 19.90 -10.02
N GLU A 477 -17.39 20.73 -10.96
CA GLU A 477 -18.18 21.21 -12.10
C GLU A 477 -18.58 20.06 -13.03
N ILE A 478 -17.65 19.17 -13.39
CA ILE A 478 -17.95 17.99 -14.23
C ILE A 478 -18.93 17.04 -13.54
N GLU A 479 -18.74 16.76 -12.25
CA GLU A 479 -19.66 15.90 -11.47
C GLU A 479 -21.06 16.52 -11.42
N LYS A 480 -21.16 17.83 -11.19
CA LYS A 480 -22.43 18.55 -11.15
C LYS A 480 -23.12 18.53 -12.51
N GLU A 481 -22.39 18.82 -13.59
CA GLU A 481 -22.92 18.79 -14.96
C GLU A 481 -23.47 17.40 -15.32
N TYR A 482 -22.74 16.34 -14.98
CA TYR A 482 -23.20 14.97 -15.18
C TYR A 482 -24.49 14.68 -14.39
N LEU A 483 -24.57 15.09 -13.13
CA LEU A 483 -25.77 14.88 -12.30
C LEU A 483 -26.99 15.65 -12.83
N GLU A 484 -26.79 16.87 -13.35
CA GLU A 484 -27.86 17.67 -13.95
C GLU A 484 -28.40 17.05 -15.25
N ARG A 485 -27.52 16.47 -16.08
CA ARG A 485 -27.90 15.83 -17.36
C ARG A 485 -28.40 14.39 -17.23
N SER A 486 -27.93 13.64 -16.22
CA SER A 486 -28.29 12.23 -16.02
C SER A 486 -29.69 12.00 -15.43
N VAL A 487 -30.30 13.05 -14.87
CA VAL A 487 -31.64 13.11 -14.24
C VAL A 487 -31.80 12.25 -12.98
N GLU A 488 -31.26 11.04 -12.96
CA GLU A 488 -31.31 10.09 -11.83
C GLU A 488 -29.93 9.48 -11.53
N PRO A 489 -29.63 9.12 -10.27
CA PRO A 489 -28.41 8.38 -9.93
C PRO A 489 -28.32 7.03 -10.64
N ALA A 490 -27.11 6.61 -11.00
CA ALA A 490 -26.90 5.31 -11.62
C ALA A 490 -27.22 4.12 -10.69
N HIS A 491 -27.68 3.03 -11.32
CA HIS A 491 -27.88 1.75 -10.66
C HIS A 491 -26.68 0.82 -10.86
N TYR A 492 -26.54 -0.16 -9.98
CA TYR A 492 -25.43 -1.10 -10.03
C TYR A 492 -25.45 -1.92 -11.33
N GLY A 493 -24.34 -1.86 -12.07
CA GLY A 493 -24.18 -2.58 -13.33
C GLY A 493 -24.90 -1.96 -14.51
N GLU A 494 -25.55 -0.79 -14.32
CA GLU A 494 -26.18 -0.05 -15.39
C GLU A 494 -25.13 0.38 -16.43
N LYS A 495 -25.34 0.00 -17.69
CA LYS A 495 -24.45 0.37 -18.80
C LYS A 495 -24.81 1.75 -19.30
N ILE A 496 -23.91 2.70 -19.06
CA ILE A 496 -24.12 4.11 -19.40
C ILE A 496 -23.19 4.48 -20.55
N VAL A 497 -23.76 4.93 -21.66
CA VAL A 497 -22.99 5.58 -22.72
C VAL A 497 -23.05 7.09 -22.50
N ILE A 498 -21.88 7.72 -22.40
CA ILE A 498 -21.77 9.18 -22.27
C ILE A 498 -21.19 9.72 -23.58
N ILE A 499 -21.93 10.59 -24.23
CA ILE A 499 -21.51 11.32 -25.44
C ILE A 499 -21.01 12.67 -24.98
N ASP A 500 -19.72 12.96 -25.16
CA ASP A 500 -19.13 14.18 -24.58
C ASP A 500 -18.08 14.75 -25.53
N ASP A 501 -18.34 15.97 -26.03
CA ASP A 501 -17.43 16.72 -26.89
C ASP A 501 -16.47 17.64 -26.09
N GLY A 502 -16.62 17.69 -24.76
CA GLY A 502 -15.73 18.42 -23.88
C GLY A 502 -14.29 17.91 -23.95
N GLU A 503 -13.34 18.85 -24.02
CA GLU A 503 -11.91 18.54 -24.01
C GLU A 503 -11.37 18.36 -22.59
N GLY A 504 -10.34 17.53 -22.42
CA GLY A 504 -9.54 17.46 -21.20
C GLY A 504 -9.45 16.06 -20.58
N GLN A 505 -8.22 15.66 -20.23
CA GLN A 505 -7.95 14.35 -19.61
C GLN A 505 -8.65 14.18 -18.26
N LEU A 506 -8.87 15.25 -17.49
CA LEU A 506 -9.58 15.15 -16.21
C LEU A 506 -11.03 14.73 -16.42
N ARG A 507 -11.71 15.32 -17.41
CA ARG A 507 -13.11 15.03 -17.76
C ARG A 507 -13.33 13.55 -18.10
N ASP A 508 -12.40 12.93 -18.83
CA ASP A 508 -12.40 11.50 -19.12
C ASP A 508 -12.41 10.60 -17.89
N LYS A 509 -11.84 11.08 -16.78
CA LYS A 509 -11.70 10.30 -15.55
C LYS A 509 -12.81 10.60 -14.55
N VAL A 510 -13.25 11.86 -14.50
CA VAL A 510 -14.29 12.29 -13.58
C VAL A 510 -15.67 11.79 -14.01
N LEU A 511 -15.98 11.73 -15.31
CA LEU A 511 -17.30 11.25 -15.76
C LEU A 511 -17.59 9.78 -15.35
N PRO A 512 -16.69 8.79 -15.57
CA PRO A 512 -16.87 7.45 -15.02
C PRO A 512 -16.98 7.42 -13.50
N TYR A 513 -16.22 8.27 -12.80
CA TYR A 513 -16.26 8.38 -11.35
C TYR A 513 -17.59 8.97 -10.84
N ALA A 514 -18.15 9.96 -11.53
CA ALA A 514 -19.44 10.59 -11.23
C ALA A 514 -20.60 9.61 -11.41
N ALA A 515 -20.49 8.74 -12.41
CA ALA A 515 -21.49 7.76 -12.78
C ALA A 515 -21.53 6.49 -11.90
N VAL A 516 -20.61 6.32 -10.95
CA VAL A 516 -20.59 5.15 -10.04
C VAL A 516 -21.92 5.05 -9.28
N PRO A 517 -22.58 3.87 -9.21
CA PRO A 517 -22.10 2.52 -9.55
C PRO A 517 -22.44 2.01 -10.97
N GLY A 518 -22.67 2.92 -11.91
CA GLY A 518 -22.82 2.61 -13.32
C GLY A 518 -21.50 2.26 -14.01
N VAL A 519 -21.61 1.55 -15.14
CA VAL A 519 -20.49 1.12 -15.97
C VAL A 519 -20.46 2.00 -17.21
N VAL A 520 -19.48 2.89 -17.26
CA VAL A 520 -19.43 3.93 -18.29
C VAL A 520 -18.64 3.50 -19.52
N LYS A 521 -19.18 3.86 -20.68
CA LYS A 521 -18.49 3.90 -21.95
C LYS A 521 -18.56 5.31 -22.53
N LEU A 522 -17.43 5.99 -22.59
CA LEU A 522 -17.31 7.32 -23.20
C LEU A 522 -17.29 7.20 -24.73
N ILE A 523 -17.96 8.14 -25.39
CA ILE A 523 -17.82 8.41 -26.83
C ILE A 523 -17.26 9.83 -26.95
N ARG A 524 -16.15 9.94 -27.67
CA ARG A 524 -15.33 11.15 -27.79
C ARG A 524 -15.19 11.60 -29.23
N PRO A 525 -14.83 12.88 -29.45
CA PRO A 525 -14.34 13.32 -30.74
C PRO A 525 -13.08 12.53 -31.13
N ASP A 526 -12.86 12.37 -32.43
CA ASP A 526 -11.63 11.81 -32.96
C ASP A 526 -10.41 12.74 -32.71
N GLU A 527 -9.22 12.33 -33.17
CA GLU A 527 -7.99 13.12 -33.07
C GLU A 527 -8.06 14.49 -33.76
N ASN A 528 -9.04 14.71 -34.65
CA ASN A 528 -9.29 15.98 -35.32
C ASN A 528 -10.39 16.80 -34.64
N GLY A 529 -10.85 16.39 -33.46
CA GLY A 529 -11.93 17.04 -32.72
C GLY A 529 -13.31 16.83 -33.35
N LYS A 530 -13.46 15.85 -34.24
CA LYS A 530 -14.73 15.57 -34.91
C LYS A 530 -15.49 14.48 -34.17
N MET A 531 -16.70 14.79 -33.71
CA MET A 531 -17.61 13.77 -33.18
C MET A 531 -18.03 12.78 -34.28
N PRO A 532 -18.27 11.50 -33.92
CA PRO A 532 -18.90 10.56 -34.84
C PRO A 532 -20.22 11.15 -35.35
N SER A 533 -20.53 10.88 -36.62
CA SER A 533 -21.81 11.27 -37.22
C SER A 533 -22.98 10.63 -36.45
N GLU A 534 -24.19 11.19 -36.57
CA GLU A 534 -25.38 10.64 -35.89
C GLU A 534 -25.66 9.17 -36.27
N GLU A 535 -25.31 8.76 -37.49
CA GLU A 535 -25.39 7.35 -37.92
C GLU A 535 -24.34 6.49 -37.20
N GLU A 536 -23.09 6.93 -37.15
CA GLU A 536 -22.02 6.24 -36.41
C GLU A 536 -22.30 6.20 -34.90
N LEU A 537 -22.82 7.28 -34.31
CA LEU A 537 -23.22 7.32 -32.91
C LEU A 537 -24.32 6.31 -32.63
N ARG A 538 -25.32 6.23 -33.51
CA ARG A 538 -26.40 5.27 -33.38
C ARG A 538 -25.87 3.84 -33.46
N ASP A 539 -25.00 3.53 -34.40
CA ASP A 539 -24.37 2.21 -34.53
C ASP A 539 -23.55 1.86 -33.28
N MET A 540 -22.74 2.81 -32.76
CA MET A 540 -21.95 2.64 -31.55
C MET A 540 -22.80 2.44 -30.29
N ILE A 541 -23.94 3.13 -30.20
CA ILE A 541 -24.90 2.98 -29.10
C ILE A 541 -25.61 1.62 -29.23
N GLU A 542 -26.08 1.25 -30.41
CA GLU A 542 -26.77 -0.03 -30.67
C GLU A 542 -25.85 -1.22 -30.39
N GLU A 543 -24.57 -1.17 -30.79
CA GLU A 543 -23.57 -2.21 -30.49
C GLU A 543 -23.37 -2.40 -28.99
N ARG A 544 -23.41 -1.31 -28.22
CA ARG A 544 -23.12 -1.32 -26.78
C ARG A 544 -24.32 -1.70 -25.93
N THR A 545 -25.54 -1.64 -26.47
CA THR A 545 -26.79 -1.95 -25.75
C THR A 545 -26.87 -1.26 -24.38
N PRO A 546 -26.71 0.08 -24.30
CA PRO A 546 -26.73 0.77 -23.02
C PRO A 546 -28.14 0.77 -22.41
N ASP A 547 -28.18 0.76 -21.08
CA ASP A 547 -29.41 1.01 -20.33
C ASP A 547 -29.76 2.51 -20.38
N ARG A 548 -28.74 3.37 -20.49
CA ARG A 548 -28.89 4.83 -20.56
C ARG A 548 -27.83 5.49 -21.43
N VAL A 549 -28.27 6.52 -22.16
CA VAL A 549 -27.41 7.44 -22.90
C VAL A 549 -27.48 8.80 -22.24
N VAL A 550 -26.34 9.39 -21.90
CA VAL A 550 -26.22 10.76 -21.37
C VAL A 550 -25.49 11.59 -22.40
N ASP A 551 -26.19 12.56 -22.99
CA ASP A 551 -25.60 13.50 -23.95
C ASP A 551 -25.09 14.75 -23.21
N MET A 552 -23.77 14.93 -23.22
CA MET A 552 -23.03 16.00 -22.57
C MET A 552 -22.62 17.13 -23.54
N ARG A 553 -22.96 17.02 -24.84
CA ARG A 553 -22.73 18.07 -25.85
C ARG A 553 -23.49 19.36 -25.57
#